data_AF-A0A553F9R5-F1
#
_entry.id   AF-A0A553F9R5-F1
#
_cell.length_a   1.000
_cell.length_b   1.000
_cell.length_c   1.000
_cell.angle_alpha   90.00
_cell.angle_beta   90.00
_cell.angle_gamma   90.00
#
_symmetry.space_group_name_H-M   'P 1'
#
loop_
_entity.id
_entity.type
_entity.pdbx_description
1 polymer ?
#
loop_
_entity_poly.entity_id
_entity_poly.type
_entity_poly.pdbx_seq_one_letter_code
_entity_poly.pdbx_strand_id
1 'polypeptide(L)' 'MSDINTKAVTVMYYDNHSLELQHEVQEFAVNHNGLLDIPDSFKQEKSIIAICEGMIDILNTAGDRAFPIQAIA' A
#
# COMPACT_ATOMS: atom_id res chain seq x y z
N MET A 1 19.16 2.48 -22.42
CA MET A 1 18.52 2.58 -21.09
C MET A 1 17.45 1.52 -21.07
N SER A 2 17.62 0.48 -20.27
CA SER A 2 16.60 -0.55 -20.09
C SER A 2 15.48 0.05 -19.25
N ASP A 3 14.29 0.20 -19.84
CA ASP A 3 13.09 0.68 -19.16
C ASP A 3 12.82 -0.20 -17.93
N ILE A 4 13.02 0.34 -16.73
CA ILE A 4 12.63 -0.33 -15.50
C ILE A 4 11.13 -0.16 -15.42
N ASN A 5 10.39 -1.25 -15.62
CA ASN A 5 8.95 -1.28 -15.47
C ASN A 5 8.60 -1.12 -13.99
N THR A 6 8.24 0.08 -13.56
CA THR A 6 7.80 0.36 -12.19
C THR A 6 6.28 0.47 -12.12
N LYS A 7 5.71 0.09 -10.99
CA LYS A 7 4.29 0.30 -10.68
C LYS A 7 4.14 1.02 -9.36
N ALA A 8 3.31 2.06 -9.37
CA ALA A 8 2.79 2.67 -8.15
C ALA A 8 1.78 1.71 -7.52
N VAL A 9 1.94 1.45 -6.23
CA VAL A 9 1.06 0.59 -5.44
C VAL A 9 0.83 1.21 -4.07
N THR A 10 -0.33 0.96 -3.50
CA THR A 10 -0.57 1.27 -2.08
C THR A 10 -0.30 0.02 -1.27
N VAL A 11 0.64 0.11 -0.34
CA VAL A 11 0.96 -0.96 0.61
C VAL A 11 0.23 -0.67 1.92
N MET A 12 -0.54 -1.62 2.40
CA MET A 12 -1.19 -1.57 3.71
C MET A 12 -0.51 -2.54 4.67
N TYR A 13 -0.12 -2.10 5.86
CA TYR A 13 0.65 -2.89 6.81
C TYR A 13 0.41 -2.47 8.27
N TYR A 14 0.72 -3.38 9.20
CA TYR A 14 0.95 -3.01 10.61
C TYR A 14 2.44 -2.86 10.85
N ASP A 15 2.83 -1.93 11.72
CA ASP A 15 4.20 -1.84 12.25
C ASP A 15 4.27 -2.26 13.72
N ASN A 16 5.48 -2.28 14.28
CA ASN A 16 5.71 -2.63 15.67
C ASN A 16 5.38 -1.50 16.66
N HIS A 17 5.02 -0.32 16.18
CA HIS A 17 4.83 0.88 16.99
C HIS A 17 3.36 1.16 17.30
N SER A 18 2.44 0.69 16.45
CA SER A 18 1.00 0.95 16.57
C SER A 18 0.17 -0.27 16.18
N LEU A 19 -1.07 -0.33 16.70
CA LEU A 19 -2.08 -1.29 16.23
C LEU A 19 -2.91 -0.71 15.06
N GLU A 20 -2.50 0.44 14.53
CA GLU A 20 -3.19 1.12 13.46
C GLU A 20 -2.77 0.54 12.11
N LEU A 21 -3.74 0.37 11.22
CA LEU A 21 -3.47 -0.08 9.86
C LEU A 21 -2.88 1.08 9.06
N GLN A 22 -1.57 1.02 8.84
CA GLN A 22 -0.84 2.02 8.08
C GLN A 22 -1.00 1.76 6.58
N HIS A 23 -0.89 2.83 5.78
CA HIS A 23 -0.83 2.74 4.34
C HIS A 23 0.13 3.76 3.75
N GLU A 24 0.84 3.38 2.68
CA GLU A 24 1.69 4.29 1.93
C GLU A 24 1.71 3.93 0.44
N VAL A 25 1.79 4.94 -0.42
CA VAL A 25 1.96 4.76 -1.87
C VAL A 25 3.45 4.68 -2.17
N GLN A 26 3.86 3.61 -2.83
CA GLN A 26 5.26 3.34 -3.19
C GLN A 26 5.36 2.88 -4.64
N GLU A 27 6.50 3.14 -5.26
CA GLU A 27 6.82 2.62 -6.58
C GLU A 27 7.80 1.45 -6.44
N PHE A 28 7.41 0.29 -6.96
CA PHE A 28 8.30 -0.88 -7.01
C PHE A 28 8.52 -1.32 -8.45
N ALA A 29 9.71 -1.88 -8.69
CA ALA A 29 10.01 -2.52 -9.96
C ALA A 29 9.17 -3.80 -10.12
N VAL A 30 8.80 -4.10 -11.35
CA VAL A 30 8.13 -5.34 -11.73
C VAL A 30 9.16 -6.22 -12.41
N ASN A 31 9.38 -7.41 -11.87
CA ASN A 31 10.33 -8.35 -12.45
C ASN A 31 9.79 -8.98 -13.75
N HIS A 32 10.63 -9.77 -14.43
CA HIS A 32 10.30 -10.44 -15.68
C HIS A 32 9.09 -11.39 -15.60
N ASN A 33 8.69 -11.81 -14.41
CA ASN A 33 7.52 -12.66 -14.16
C ASN A 33 6.25 -11.86 -13.86
N GLY A 34 6.30 -10.54 -13.89
CA GLY A 34 5.16 -9.68 -13.56
C GLY A 34 4.93 -9.49 -12.05
N LEU A 35 5.87 -9.91 -11.20
CA LEU A 35 5.77 -9.76 -9.75
C LEU A 35 6.44 -8.46 -9.29
N LEU A 36 5.84 -7.79 -8.31
CA LEU A 36 6.43 -6.64 -7.63
C LEU A 36 7.67 -7.08 -6.85
N ASP A 37 8.79 -6.41 -7.10
CA ASP A 37 10.03 -6.55 -6.36
C ASP A 37 10.06 -5.56 -5.21
N ILE A 38 9.60 -6.01 -4.04
CA ILE A 38 9.54 -5.20 -2.82
C ILE A 38 10.81 -5.46 -2.01
N PRO A 39 11.64 -4.43 -1.73
CA PRO A 39 12.87 -4.58 -0.96
C PRO A 39 12.60 -5.17 0.43
N ASP A 40 13.48 -6.05 0.90
CA ASP A 40 13.33 -6.61 2.25
C ASP A 40 13.49 -5.55 3.34
N SER A 41 14.29 -4.50 3.08
CA SER A 41 14.37 -3.32 3.96
C SER A 41 13.03 -2.62 4.13
N PHE A 42 12.17 -2.65 3.11
CA PHE A 42 10.83 -2.10 3.19
C PHE A 42 9.91 -2.99 4.04
N LYS A 43 10.07 -4.31 3.97
CA LYS A 43 9.27 -5.29 4.73
C LYS A 43 9.70 -5.40 6.20
N GLN A 44 10.91 -4.97 6.54
CA GLN A 44 11.39 -5.02 7.92
C GLN A 44 10.47 -4.24 8.85
N GLU A 45 10.13 -4.87 9.98
CA GLU A 45 9.22 -4.33 11.00
C GLU A 45 7.79 -4.05 10.52
N LYS A 46 7.45 -4.47 9.28
CA LYS A 46 6.12 -4.30 8.69
C LYS A 46 5.47 -5.66 8.43
N SER A 47 4.30 -5.87 9.00
CA SER A 47 3.42 -6.98 8.63
C SER A 47 2.53 -6.54 7.48
N ILE A 48 2.93 -6.86 6.24
CA ILE A 48 2.19 -6.50 5.03
C ILE A 48 0.83 -7.23 5.00
N ILE A 49 -0.26 -6.48 4.89
CA ILE A 49 -1.63 -6.98 4.87
C ILE A 49 -2.16 -7.05 3.44
N ALA A 50 -1.95 -5.99 2.66
CA ALA A 50 -2.39 -5.91 1.28
C ALA A 50 -1.49 -5.00 0.46
N ILE A 51 -1.42 -5.29 -0.85
CA ILE A 51 -0.79 -4.43 -1.85
C ILE A 51 -1.82 -4.21 -2.95
N CYS A 52 -2.20 -2.96 -3.16
CA CYS A 52 -3.19 -2.55 -4.15
C CYS A 52 -2.51 -1.81 -5.29
N GLU A 53 -2.93 -2.04 -6.53
CA GLU A 53 -2.40 -1.28 -7.67
C GLU A 53 -2.86 0.18 -7.61
N GLY A 54 -1.92 1.10 -7.84
CA GLY A 54 -2.17 2.53 -7.84
C GLY A 54 -2.36 3.14 -6.45
N MET A 55 -2.86 4.37 -6.45
CA MET A 55 -3.29 5.08 -5.25
C MET A 55 -4.73 4.68 -4.93
N ILE A 56 -4.99 4.32 -3.68
CA ILE A 56 -6.34 4.05 -3.19
C ILE A 56 -6.79 5.15 -2.23
N ASP A 57 -8.07 5.51 -2.32
CA ASP A 57 -8.70 6.39 -1.35
C ASP A 57 -9.16 5.57 -0.14
N ILE A 58 -8.47 5.71 0.99
CA ILE A 58 -8.89 5.09 2.24
C ILE A 58 -9.94 5.97 2.91
N LEU A 59 -11.19 5.50 2.90
CA LEU A 59 -12.32 6.26 3.42
C LEU A 59 -12.48 6.15 4.94
N ASN A 60 -12.03 5.03 5.54
CA ASN A 60 -11.97 4.85 6.98
C ASN A 60 -10.94 3.76 7.34
N THR A 61 -10.38 3.85 8.55
CA THR A 61 -9.53 2.81 9.13
C THR A 61 -10.14 2.23 10.41
N ALA A 62 -9.51 1.20 10.98
CA ALA A 62 -9.97 0.59 12.21
C ALA A 62 -9.83 1.59 13.38
N GLY A 63 -10.94 1.91 14.05
CA GLY A 63 -10.99 2.92 15.10
C GLY A 63 -11.59 4.25 14.66
N ASP A 64 -11.68 4.51 13.34
CA ASP A 64 -12.40 5.66 12.82
C ASP A 64 -13.91 5.49 12.98
N ARG A 65 -14.59 6.58 13.35
CA ARG A 65 -16.05 6.65 13.24
C ARG A 65 -16.38 6.85 11.77
N ALA A 66 -16.98 5.85 11.13
CA ALA A 66 -17.42 5.96 9.75
C ALA A 66 -18.37 7.17 9.58
N PHE A 67 -17.97 8.13 8.75
CA PHE A 67 -18.85 9.20 8.32
C PHE A 67 -19.68 8.74 7.10
N PRO A 68 -20.89 9.29 6.89
CA PRO A 68 -21.65 8.99 5.69
C PRO A 68 -20.84 9.43 4.46
N ILE A 69 -20.54 8.50 3.57
CA ILE A 69 -20.05 8.82 2.23
C ILE A 69 -21.21 9.51 1.52
N GLN A 70 -21.20 10.85 1.46
CA GLN A 70 -22.14 11.57 0.63
C GLN A 70 -21.80 11.22 -0.82
N ALA A 71 -22.60 10.36 -1.44
CA ALA A 71 -22.53 10.15 -2.87
C ALA A 71 -22.84 11.50 -3.54
N ILE A 72 -21.81 12.16 -4.07
CA ILE A 72 -22.00 13.33 -4.91
C ILE A 72 -22.49 12.77 -6.26
N ALA A 73 -23.79 12.93 -6.50
CA ALA A 73 -24.44 12.59 -7.76
C ALA A 73 -24.24 13.71 -8.79
#